data_AF-A0A556QXI5-F1
#
_entry.id   AF-A0A556QXI5-F1
#
_cell.length_a   1.000
_cell.length_b   1.000
_cell.length_c   1.000
_cell.angle_alpha   90.00
_cell.angle_beta   90.00
_cell.angle_gamma   90.00
#
_symmetry.space_group_name_H-M   'P 1'
#
loop_
_entity.id
_entity.type
_entity.pdbx_description
1 polymer ?
#
loop_
_entity_poly.entity_id
_entity_poly.type
_entity_poly.pdbx_seq_one_letter_code
_entity_poly.pdbx_strand_id
1 'polypeptide(L)'
;MSLWKNQHNEKRTVYIFELKVDKPALDALEQIRSKDYSIQYGTCHKKVFIGLTCDAIKLNIIEATIEVHQKGDKNDFQLMPPKNFAVNATGYFQEVASKGIEA
;
A
#
# COMPACT_ATOMS: atom_id res chain seq x y z
N MET A 1 19.06 -26.03 -14.18
CA MET A 1 18.30 -24.87 -13.66
C MET A 1 19.18 -23.63 -13.83
N SER A 2 18.77 -22.65 -14.64
CA SER A 2 19.62 -21.52 -15.03
C SER A 2 19.78 -20.49 -13.90
N LEU A 3 21.03 -20.21 -13.52
CA LEU A 3 21.45 -19.19 -12.53
C LEU A 3 20.98 -17.77 -12.87
N TRP A 4 20.58 -17.52 -14.12
CA TRP A 4 20.11 -16.21 -14.61
C TRP A 4 18.72 -15.83 -14.10
N LYS A 5 17.88 -16.79 -13.65
CA LYS A 5 16.57 -16.48 -13.05
C LYS A 5 16.66 -16.01 -11.60
N ASN A 6 17.77 -16.26 -10.91
CA ASN A 6 17.90 -15.93 -9.48
C ASN A 6 18.29 -14.47 -9.24
N GLN A 7 19.13 -13.86 -10.08
CA GLN A 7 19.61 -12.48 -9.85
C GLN A 7 18.53 -11.41 -10.08
N HIS A 8 17.50 -11.67 -10.88
CA HIS A 8 16.43 -10.68 -11.14
C HIS A 8 15.34 -10.63 -10.05
N ASN A 9 15.29 -11.63 -9.16
CA ASN A 9 14.22 -11.74 -8.17
C ASN A 9 14.51 -10.98 -6.87
N GLU A 10 15.78 -10.57 -6.64
CA GLU A 10 16.25 -10.02 -5.37
C GLU A 10 15.75 -8.59 -5.08
N LYS A 11 15.17 -7.89 -6.06
CA LYS A 11 14.70 -6.50 -5.91
C LYS A 11 13.26 -6.27 -6.37
N ARG A 12 12.45 -7.32 -6.47
CA ARG A 12 11.05 -7.17 -6.91
C ARG A 12 10.25 -6.37 -5.89
N THR A 13 9.61 -5.31 -6.34
CA THR A 13 8.57 -4.58 -5.60
C THR A 13 7.20 -5.03 -6.09
N VAL A 14 6.30 -5.32 -5.17
CA VAL A 14 4.91 -5.69 -5.45
C VAL A 14 4.00 -4.56 -4.98
N TYR A 15 3.08 -4.15 -5.85
CA TYR A 15 2.05 -3.17 -5.53
C TYR A 15 0.71 -3.89 -5.47
N ILE A 16 -0.05 -3.69 -4.40
CA ILE A 16 -1.37 -4.28 -4.19
C ILE A 16 -2.35 -3.14 -3.98
N PHE A 17 -3.36 -3.10 -4.83
CA PHE A 17 -4.39 -2.07 -4.82
C PHE A 17 -5.71 -2.68 -4.40
N GLU A 18 -6.44 -1.98 -3.55
CA GLU A 18 -7.86 -2.22 -3.28
C GLU A 18 -8.56 -0.86 -3.37
N LEU A 19 -9.65 -0.81 -4.13
CA LEU A 19 -10.45 0.39 -4.33
C LEU A 19 -11.80 0.20 -3.65
N LYS A 20 -12.25 1.21 -2.91
CA LYS A 20 -13.61 1.29 -2.40
C LYS A 20 -14.33 2.49 -2.97
N VAL A 21 -15.59 2.29 -3.35
CA VAL A 21 -16.49 3.35 -3.74
C VAL A 21 -17.19 3.86 -2.48
N ASP A 22 -17.10 5.17 -2.25
CA ASP A 22 -17.74 5.90 -1.13
C ASP A 22 -17.44 5.32 0.26
N LYS A 23 -16.27 4.68 0.43
CA LYS A 23 -15.75 4.25 1.74
C LYS A 23 -14.29 4.67 1.90
N PRO A 24 -13.82 4.85 3.15
CA PRO A 24 -12.45 5.28 3.41
C PRO A 24 -11.39 4.38 2.79
N ALA A 25 -10.27 4.99 2.40
CA ALA A 25 -9.09 4.27 1.90
C ALA A 25 -8.49 3.32 2.96
N LEU A 26 -8.72 3.61 4.26
CA LEU A 26 -8.33 2.74 5.36
C LEU A 26 -9.05 1.37 5.31
N ASP A 27 -10.35 1.34 5.05
CA ASP A 27 -11.11 0.09 4.91
C ASP A 27 -10.54 -0.79 3.79
N ALA A 28 -10.14 -0.15 2.68
CA ALA A 28 -9.49 -0.84 1.57
C ALA A 28 -8.15 -1.44 2.00
N LEU A 29 -7.35 -0.69 2.76
CA LEU A 29 -6.08 -1.18 3.31
C LEU A 29 -6.28 -2.34 4.29
N GLU A 30 -7.26 -2.26 5.18
CA GLU A 30 -7.60 -3.33 6.12
C GLU A 30 -8.01 -4.62 5.38
N GLN A 31 -8.71 -4.51 4.26
CA GLN A 31 -9.03 -5.65 3.42
C GLN A 31 -7.79 -6.24 2.73
N ILE A 32 -6.81 -5.43 2.34
CA ILE A 32 -5.53 -5.94 1.82
C ILE A 32 -4.82 -6.74 2.92
N ARG A 33 -4.80 -6.22 4.15
CA ARG A 33 -4.18 -6.91 5.31
C ARG A 33 -4.88 -8.23 5.63
N SER A 34 -6.22 -8.29 5.56
CA SER A 34 -6.98 -9.50 5.89
C SER A 34 -6.83 -10.64 4.88
N LYS A 35 -6.42 -10.35 3.63
CA LYS A 35 -6.19 -11.36 2.58
C LYS A 35 -4.85 -12.10 2.71
N ASP A 36 -3.97 -11.67 3.61
CA ASP A 36 -2.64 -12.24 3.86
C ASP A 36 -1.85 -12.65 2.60
N TYR A 37 -1.20 -11.67 1.97
CA TYR A 37 -0.33 -11.89 0.81
C TYR A 37 1.10 -12.34 1.19
N SER A 38 1.30 -12.92 2.38
CA SER A 38 2.63 -13.32 2.86
C SER A 38 3.24 -14.44 2.02
N ILE A 39 2.45 -15.47 1.70
CA ILE A 39 2.91 -16.64 0.93
C ILE A 39 3.13 -16.27 -0.54
N GLN A 40 2.16 -15.62 -1.18
CA GLN A 40 2.20 -15.32 -2.63
C GLN A 40 3.37 -14.42 -3.03
N TYR A 41 3.77 -13.51 -2.13
CA TYR A 41 4.86 -12.56 -2.38
C TYR A 41 5.97 -12.67 -1.33
N GLY A 42 6.20 -13.86 -0.76
CA GLY A 42 7.24 -14.07 0.25
C GLY A 42 8.66 -13.81 -0.25
N THR A 43 8.89 -13.95 -1.57
CA THR A 43 10.20 -13.75 -2.20
C THR A 43 10.48 -12.30 -2.61
N CYS A 44 9.49 -11.39 -2.57
CA CYS A 44 9.73 -10.00 -2.95
C CYS A 44 10.55 -9.25 -1.89
N HIS A 45 11.19 -8.15 -2.29
CA HIS A 45 11.95 -7.29 -1.38
C HIS A 45 11.07 -6.19 -0.76
N LYS A 46 10.04 -5.76 -1.48
CA LYS A 46 9.14 -4.68 -1.04
C LYS A 46 7.70 -4.98 -1.45
N LYS A 47 6.75 -4.77 -0.53
CA LYS A 47 5.31 -4.73 -0.80
C LYS A 47 4.80 -3.33 -0.50
N VAL A 48 3.96 -2.81 -1.37
CA VAL A 48 3.29 -1.53 -1.19
C VAL A 48 1.80 -1.80 -1.29
N PHE A 49 1.11 -1.65 -0.17
CA PHE A 49 -0.34 -1.78 -0.10
C PHE A 49 -0.95 -0.39 -0.26
N ILE A 50 -1.91 -0.28 -1.17
CA ILE A 50 -2.50 0.99 -1.58
C ILE A 50 -4.01 0.82 -1.49
N GLY A 51 -4.59 1.34 -0.40
CA GLY A 51 -6.03 1.51 -0.26
C GLY A 51 -6.45 2.81 -0.92
N LEU A 52 -7.56 2.81 -1.66
CA LEU A 52 -8.06 3.96 -2.42
C LEU A 52 -9.55 4.21 -2.17
N THR A 53 -9.93 5.48 -2.03
CA THR A 53 -11.33 5.93 -2.04
C THR A 53 -11.67 6.50 -3.42
N CYS A 54 -12.73 5.97 -4.06
CA CYS A 54 -13.37 6.55 -5.24
C CYS A 54 -14.66 7.26 -4.83
N ASP A 55 -14.80 8.53 -5.23
CA ASP A 55 -16.04 9.30 -5.09
C ASP A 55 -16.97 8.96 -6.27
N ALA A 56 -18.14 8.38 -5.99
CA ALA A 56 -19.07 7.94 -7.03
C ALA A 56 -19.72 9.09 -7.81
N ILE A 57 -19.78 10.29 -7.22
CA ILE A 57 -20.40 11.47 -7.84
C ILE A 57 -19.40 12.16 -8.76
N LYS A 58 -18.17 12.35 -8.28
CA LYS A 58 -17.09 13.00 -9.03
C LYS A 58 -16.36 12.05 -9.98
N LEU A 59 -16.59 10.74 -9.85
CA LEU A 59 -15.99 9.68 -10.67
C LEU A 59 -14.45 9.72 -10.65
N ASN A 60 -13.87 10.03 -9.49
CA ASN A 60 -12.42 10.12 -9.33
C ASN A 60 -11.95 9.56 -7.97
N ILE A 61 -10.66 9.27 -7.89
CA ILE A 61 -10.01 8.85 -6.64
C ILE A 61 -9.75 10.11 -5.81
N ILE A 62 -10.19 10.13 -4.56
CA ILE A 62 -10.11 11.31 -3.69
C ILE A 62 -9.19 11.12 -2.47
N GLU A 63 -8.91 9.87 -2.09
CA GLU A 63 -8.03 9.56 -0.96
C GLU A 63 -7.20 8.31 -1.28
N ALA A 64 -6.03 8.24 -0.64
CA ALA A 64 -5.18 7.06 -0.67
C ALA A 64 -4.53 6.84 0.70
N THR A 65 -4.49 5.60 1.15
CA THR A 65 -3.67 5.18 2.29
C THR A 65 -2.64 4.18 1.80
N ILE A 66 -1.37 4.47 2.04
CA ILE A 66 -0.23 3.71 1.56
C ILE A 66 0.52 3.12 2.73
N GLU A 67 0.71 1.81 2.70
CA GLU A 67 1.51 1.07 3.67
C GLU A 67 2.65 0.35 2.95
N VAL A 68 3.87 0.50 3.47
CA VAL A 68 5.07 -0.08 2.86
C VAL A 68 5.65 -1.14 3.78
N HIS A 69 5.83 -2.33 3.23
CA HIS A 69 6.52 -3.45 3.87
C HIS A 69 7.82 -3.69 3.11
N GLN A 70 8.96 -3.49 3.75
CA GLN A 70 10.26 -3.65 3.09
C GLN A 70 11.14 -4.61 3.88
N LYS A 71 11.84 -5.50 3.18
CA LYS A 71 12.82 -6.38 3.82
C LYS A 71 14.02 -5.58 4.30
N GLY A 72 14.32 -5.69 5.59
CA GLY A 72 15.58 -5.22 6.16
C GLY A 72 16.71 -6.25 5.98
N ASP A 73 17.85 -6.01 6.61
CA ASP A 73 19.06 -6.84 6.49
C ASP A 73 18.85 -8.30 6.95
N LYS A 74 17.87 -8.54 7.82
CA LYS A 74 17.50 -9.87 8.31
C LYS A 74 16.53 -10.63 7.38
N ASN A 75 16.21 -10.07 6.21
CA ASN A 75 15.20 -10.55 5.26
C ASN A 75 13.76 -10.61 5.77
N ASP A 76 13.49 -10.11 6.98
CA ASP A 76 12.14 -9.92 7.51
C ASP A 76 11.53 -8.61 7.01
N PHE A 77 10.22 -8.63 6.73
CA PHE A 77 9.49 -7.42 6.35
C PHE A 77 9.34 -6.49 7.56
N GLN A 78 9.83 -5.27 7.41
CA GLN A 78 9.59 -4.16 8.32
C GLN A 78 8.43 -3.33 7.78
N LEU A 79 7.46 -3.08 8.65
CA LEU A 79 6.32 -2.22 8.38
C LEU A 79 6.73 -0.76 8.61
N MET A 80 6.59 0.08 7.57
CA MET A 80 6.69 1.53 7.72
C MET A 80 5.34 2.12 8.16
N PRO A 81 5.34 3.23 8.93
CA PRO A 81 4.10 3.92 9.27
C PRO A 81 3.26 4.24 8.03
N PRO A 82 1.94 3.94 8.02
CA PRO A 82 1.09 4.27 6.91
C PRO A 82 1.05 5.78 6.65
N LYS A 83 1.03 6.14 5.37
CA LYS A 83 0.86 7.52 4.91
C LYS A 83 -0.51 7.69 4.30
N ASN A 84 -1.18 8.77 4.68
CA ASN A 84 -2.50 9.11 4.19
C ASN A 84 -2.39 10.28 3.23
N PHE A 85 -3.18 10.25 2.17
CA PHE A 85 -3.25 11.29 1.15
C PHE A 85 -4.70 11.63 0.86
N ALA A 86 -4.97 12.91 0.64
CA ALA A 86 -6.25 13.39 0.13
C ALA A 86 -6.01 14.32 -1.06
N VAL A 87 -6.96 14.35 -1.99
CA VAL A 87 -6.94 15.29 -3.11
C VAL A 87 -7.26 16.70 -2.59
N ASN A 88 -6.34 17.63 -2.84
CA ASN A 88 -6.49 19.03 -2.45
C ASN A 88 -7.39 19.80 -3.44
N ALA A 89 -7.64 21.09 -3.16
CA ALA A 89 -8.48 21.95 -4.00
C ALA A 89 -7.98 22.11 -5.44
N THR A 90 -6.69 21.85 -5.70
CA THR A 90 -6.08 21.90 -7.03
C THR A 90 -6.13 20.56 -7.77
N GLY A 91 -6.70 19.51 -7.17
CA GLY A 91 -6.85 18.19 -7.80
C GLY A 91 -5.64 17.25 -7.63
N TYR A 92 -4.67 17.58 -6.76
CA TYR A 92 -3.48 16.76 -6.52
C TYR A 92 -3.51 16.10 -5.14
N PHE A 93 -2.91 14.91 -5.03
CA PHE A 93 -2.72 14.25 -3.74
C PHE A 93 -1.73 15.03 -2.87
N GLN A 94 -2.13 15.26 -1.62
CA GLN A 94 -1.31 15.85 -0.58
C GLN A 94 -1.29 14.92 0.63
N GLU A 95 -0.11 14.69 1.21
CA GLU A 95 0.02 13.92 2.46
C GLU A 95 -0.72 14.66 3.57
N VAL A 96 -1.64 13.96 4.23
CA VAL A 96 -2.38 14.47 5.38
C VAL A 96 -1.81 13.84 6.64
N ALA A 97 -1.56 14.66 7.67
CA ALA A 97 -1.05 14.17 8.93
C ALA A 97 -2.01 13.11 9.50
N SER A 98 -1.50 11.92 9.79
CA SER A 98 -2.21 10.94 10.59
C SER A 98 -2.54 11.62 11.91
N LYS A 99 -3.83 11.91 12.19
CA LYS A 99 -4.22 12.27 13.55
C LYS A 99 -3.82 11.07 14.40
N GLY A 100 -2.75 11.24 15.19
CA GLY A 100 -2.37 10.26 16.18
C GLY A 100 -3.62 9.97 17.02
N ILE A 101 -4.02 8.71 17.07
CA ILE A 101 -4.89 8.28 18.15
C ILE A 101 -3.99 8.39 19.38
N GLU A 102 -4.17 9.45 20.16
CA GLU A 102 -3.59 9.51 21.51
C GLU A 102 -4.08 8.26 22.24
N ALA A 103 -3.12 7.46 22.71
CA ALA A 103 -3.36 6.28 23.53
C ALA A 103 -3.77 6.68 24.96
#